data_AF-A0A212AS79-F1
#
_entry.id   AF-A0A212AS79-F1
#
_cell.length_a   1.000
_cell.length_b   1.000
_cell.length_c   1.000
_cell.angle_alpha   90.00
_cell.angle_beta   90.00
_cell.angle_gamma   90.00
#
_symmetry.space_group_name_H-M   'P 1'
#
loop_
_entity.id
_entity.type
_entity.pdbx_description
1 polymer ?
#
loop_
_entity_poly.entity_id
_entity_poly.type
_entity_poly.pdbx_seq_one_letter_code
_entity_poly.pdbx_strand_id
1 'polypeptide(L)'
;MVASRQSGVPASVLRAISLTETGRRQGGRFQSWPWTVNMEGEGRWFDTPEAALAYVRQEFARGARSFDVGCFQINYRWHGDAFDTVEEMFDPLGNALYAARFLSELHGEFGSWSAAAGAFHSRTPEYAARYRERFDTIRAGLAAEDGIPDIPDIVLALNGGEPVPRQNLFPLLQGGERGRRGSLFPGSAPSSRPLIGPPSQE
;
A
#
# COMPACT_ATOMS: atom_id res chain seq x y z
N MET A 1 -0.67 -1.89 3.82
CA MET A 1 0.19 -2.92 3.22
C MET A 1 -0.01 -4.20 3.99
N VAL A 2 -0.79 -5.12 3.42
CA VAL A 2 -1.01 -6.47 3.99
C VAL A 2 0.32 -7.20 4.12
N ALA A 3 1.16 -7.16 3.10
CA ALA A 3 2.48 -7.80 3.10
C ALA A 3 3.39 -7.30 4.24
N SER A 4 3.50 -5.97 4.41
CA SER A 4 4.28 -5.37 5.52
C SER A 4 3.82 -5.87 6.88
N ARG A 5 2.50 -5.91 7.14
CA ARG A 5 1.96 -6.39 8.42
C ARG A 5 2.23 -7.87 8.66
N GLN A 6 2.17 -8.69 7.61
CA GLN A 6 2.36 -10.13 7.74
C GLN A 6 3.83 -10.53 7.88
N SER A 7 4.75 -9.81 7.23
CA SER A 7 6.18 -10.14 7.23
C SER A 7 7.01 -9.36 8.24
N GLY A 8 6.49 -8.25 8.77
CA GLY A 8 7.24 -7.29 9.59
C GLY A 8 8.21 -6.41 8.78
N VAL A 9 8.25 -6.55 7.45
CA VAL A 9 9.05 -5.65 6.59
C VAL A 9 8.40 -4.26 6.59
N PRO A 10 9.16 -3.17 6.79
CA PRO A 10 8.59 -1.83 6.81
C PRO A 10 7.87 -1.47 5.52
N ALA A 11 6.78 -0.73 5.68
CA ALA A 11 6.00 -0.12 4.61
C ALA A 11 6.89 0.61 3.59
N SER A 12 7.77 1.48 4.09
CA SER A 12 8.68 2.28 3.27
C SER A 12 9.64 1.41 2.43
N VAL A 13 10.05 0.24 2.95
CA VAL A 13 10.96 -0.68 2.26
C VAL A 13 10.27 -1.32 1.07
N LEU A 14 9.10 -1.93 1.27
CA LEU A 14 8.35 -2.57 0.18
C LEU A 14 8.02 -1.58 -0.94
N ARG A 15 7.58 -0.38 -0.57
CA ARG A 15 7.26 0.66 -1.54
C ARG A 15 8.50 1.18 -2.26
N ALA A 16 9.62 1.36 -1.57
CA ALA A 16 10.88 1.79 -2.19
C ALA A 16 11.39 0.76 -3.20
N ILE A 17 11.34 -0.54 -2.88
CA ILE A 17 11.67 -1.61 -3.85
C ILE A 17 10.76 -1.52 -5.06
N SER A 18 9.44 -1.53 -4.85
CA SER A 18 8.49 -1.54 -5.97
C SER A 18 8.62 -0.32 -6.90
N LEU A 19 8.89 0.87 -6.34
CA LEU A 19 9.19 2.08 -7.11
C LEU A 19 10.57 2.04 -7.78
N THR A 20 11.55 1.37 -7.20
CA THR A 20 12.87 1.17 -7.82
C THR A 20 12.73 0.31 -9.07
N GLU A 21 11.94 -0.77 -8.98
CA GLU A 21 11.70 -1.75 -10.05
C GLU A 21 10.79 -1.21 -11.16
N THR A 22 9.60 -0.72 -10.80
CA THR A 22 8.53 -0.43 -11.78
C THR A 22 8.01 1.01 -11.72
N GLY A 23 8.68 1.88 -10.96
CA GLY A 23 8.26 3.26 -10.79
C GLY A 23 8.19 4.01 -12.12
N ARG A 24 7.02 4.57 -12.42
CA ARG A 24 6.76 5.40 -13.60
C ARG A 24 6.03 6.68 -13.22
N ARG A 25 6.28 7.75 -13.98
CA ARG A 25 5.52 9.00 -13.87
C ARG A 25 4.24 8.90 -14.70
N GLN A 26 3.09 9.01 -14.04
CA GLN A 26 1.78 9.09 -14.69
C GLN A 26 0.95 10.16 -13.98
N GLY A 27 0.32 11.07 -14.74
CA GLY A 27 -0.51 12.13 -14.16
C GLY A 27 0.21 13.02 -13.14
N GLY A 28 1.53 13.21 -13.30
CA GLY A 28 2.36 13.99 -12.35
C GLY A 28 2.75 13.25 -11.07
N ARG A 29 2.37 11.96 -10.91
CA ARG A 29 2.70 11.13 -9.75
C ARG A 29 3.68 10.02 -10.14
N PHE A 30 4.60 9.68 -9.23
CA PHE A 30 5.51 8.55 -9.39
C PHE A 30 4.93 7.34 -8.64
N GLN A 31 4.52 6.32 -9.37
CA GLN A 31 3.84 5.14 -8.84
C GLN A 31 4.40 3.85 -9.45
N SER A 32 4.32 2.76 -8.70
CA SER A 32 4.63 1.41 -9.19
C SER A 32 3.56 0.95 -10.19
N TRP A 33 3.94 0.10 -11.13
CA TRP A 33 3.02 -0.45 -12.12
C TRP A 33 3.03 -1.98 -12.06
N PRO A 34 1.94 -2.62 -11.59
CA PRO A 34 1.93 -4.06 -11.33
C PRO A 34 1.98 -4.89 -12.61
N TRP A 35 1.44 -4.38 -13.72
CA TRP A 35 1.39 -5.10 -15.01
C TRP A 35 2.64 -4.82 -15.84
N THR A 36 3.80 -5.02 -15.23
CA THR A 36 5.12 -4.84 -15.86
C THR A 36 5.76 -6.20 -16.08
N VAL A 37 6.34 -6.39 -17.26
CA VAL A 37 7.05 -7.60 -17.65
C VAL A 37 8.39 -7.23 -18.22
N ASN A 38 9.46 -7.83 -17.73
CA ASN A 38 10.76 -7.78 -18.39
C ASN A 38 11.02 -9.16 -19.01
N MET A 39 11.01 -9.22 -20.34
CA MET A 39 11.29 -10.45 -21.09
C MET A 39 12.72 -10.38 -21.61
N GLU A 40 13.65 -11.08 -20.95
CA GLU A 40 15.06 -11.17 -21.37
C GLU A 40 15.77 -9.82 -21.59
N GLY A 41 15.41 -8.80 -20.81
CA GLY A 41 15.94 -7.43 -20.90
C GLY A 41 15.00 -6.45 -21.61
N GLU A 42 13.94 -6.95 -22.26
CA GLU A 42 12.92 -6.11 -22.89
C GLU A 42 11.75 -5.83 -21.94
N GLY A 43 11.76 -4.65 -21.32
CA GLY A 43 10.67 -4.16 -20.49
C GLY A 43 9.41 -3.78 -21.29
N ARG A 44 8.25 -4.28 -20.87
CA ARG A 44 6.92 -3.96 -21.39
C ARG A 44 5.97 -3.64 -20.24
N TRP A 45 5.10 -2.66 -20.48
CA TRP A 45 4.03 -2.28 -19.56
C TRP A 45 2.68 -2.54 -20.24
N PHE A 46 1.75 -3.10 -19.48
CA PHE A 46 0.40 -3.40 -19.95
C PHE A 46 -0.62 -2.61 -19.15
N ASP A 47 -1.75 -2.28 -19.76
CA ASP A 47 -2.80 -1.53 -19.07
C ASP A 47 -3.67 -2.42 -18.17
N THR A 48 -3.75 -3.72 -18.50
CA THR A 48 -4.57 -4.69 -17.77
C THR A 48 -3.78 -5.96 -17.41
N PRO A 49 -4.16 -6.66 -16.32
CA PRO A 49 -3.53 -7.93 -15.95
C PRO A 49 -3.68 -8.99 -17.05
N GLU A 50 -4.83 -9.04 -17.73
CA GLU A 50 -5.11 -10.02 -18.78
C GLU A 50 -4.15 -9.88 -19.95
N ALA A 51 -3.82 -8.63 -20.34
CA ALA A 51 -2.89 -8.37 -21.42
C ALA A 51 -1.45 -8.79 -21.06
N ALA A 52 -1.01 -8.51 -19.83
CA ALA A 52 0.30 -8.95 -19.33
C ALA A 52 0.40 -10.48 -19.29
N LEU A 53 -0.63 -11.14 -18.75
CA LEU A 53 -0.69 -12.61 -18.67
C LEU A 53 -0.74 -13.26 -20.05
N ALA A 54 -1.53 -12.72 -20.98
CA ALA A 54 -1.59 -13.23 -22.35
C ALA A 54 -0.21 -13.16 -23.02
N TYR A 55 0.51 -12.04 -22.85
CA TYR A 55 1.87 -11.88 -23.36
C TYR A 55 2.85 -12.91 -22.76
N VAL A 56 2.88 -13.04 -21.42
CA VAL A 56 3.79 -14.00 -20.78
C VAL A 56 3.46 -15.44 -21.14
N ARG A 57 2.17 -15.82 -21.19
CA ARG A 57 1.77 -17.17 -21.63
C ARG A 57 2.24 -17.46 -23.06
N GLN A 58 2.14 -16.50 -23.96
CA GLN A 58 2.62 -16.64 -25.33
C GLN A 58 4.13 -16.88 -25.39
N GLU A 59 4.92 -16.06 -24.68
CA GLU A 59 6.38 -16.20 -24.67
C GLU A 59 6.84 -17.46 -23.93
N PHE A 60 6.15 -17.83 -22.84
CA PHE A 60 6.38 -19.07 -22.13
C PHE A 60 6.15 -20.29 -23.04
N ALA A 61 5.08 -20.29 -23.84
CA ALA A 61 4.80 -21.33 -24.82
C ALA A 61 5.86 -21.39 -25.93
N ARG A 62 6.52 -20.26 -26.25
CA ARG A 62 7.67 -20.18 -27.17
C ARG A 62 8.99 -20.63 -26.56
N GLY A 63 9.01 -20.92 -25.26
CA GLY A 63 10.19 -21.44 -24.56
C GLY A 63 10.86 -20.45 -23.61
N ALA A 64 10.32 -19.24 -23.43
CA ALA A 64 10.87 -18.29 -22.46
C ALA A 64 10.80 -18.86 -21.03
N ARG A 65 11.93 -18.83 -20.32
CA ARG A 65 12.04 -19.33 -18.93
C ARG A 65 12.74 -18.35 -17.99
N SER A 66 13.14 -17.18 -18.50
CA SER A 66 13.85 -16.15 -17.73
C SER A 66 13.22 -14.80 -18.01
N PHE A 67 12.31 -14.39 -17.14
CA PHE A 67 11.58 -13.13 -17.26
C PHE A 67 11.14 -12.65 -15.88
N ASP A 68 10.98 -11.35 -15.71
CA ASP A 68 10.55 -10.71 -14.47
C ASP A 68 9.11 -10.23 -14.58
N VAL A 69 8.34 -10.37 -13.49
CA VAL A 69 6.91 -10.03 -13.48
C VAL A 69 6.53 -9.23 -12.24
N GLY A 70 5.50 -8.40 -12.39
CA GLY A 70 4.83 -7.76 -11.26
C GLY A 70 5.50 -6.47 -10.81
N CYS A 71 4.92 -5.89 -9.76
CA CYS A 71 5.38 -4.62 -9.16
C CYS A 71 6.73 -4.73 -8.43
N PHE A 72 7.20 -5.94 -8.12
CA PHE A 72 8.52 -6.22 -7.53
C PHE A 72 9.50 -6.90 -8.51
N GLN A 73 9.12 -7.05 -9.80
CA GLN A 73 9.96 -7.67 -10.84
C GLN A 73 10.61 -8.99 -10.38
N ILE A 74 9.80 -9.91 -9.87
CA ILE A 74 10.28 -11.22 -9.43
C ILE A 74 10.61 -12.07 -10.66
N ASN A 75 11.82 -12.62 -10.70
CA ASN A 75 12.28 -13.42 -11.82
C ASN A 75 11.72 -14.86 -11.79
N TYR A 76 11.06 -15.29 -12.86
CA TYR A 76 10.47 -16.62 -12.96
C TYR A 76 11.50 -17.75 -12.89
N ARG A 77 12.68 -17.58 -13.51
CA ARG A 77 13.71 -18.64 -13.55
C ARG A 77 14.19 -19.04 -12.16
N TRP A 78 14.29 -18.06 -11.27
CA TRP A 78 14.90 -18.23 -9.95
C TRP A 78 13.87 -18.45 -8.84
N HIS A 79 12.65 -17.92 -9.02
CA HIS A 79 11.65 -17.84 -7.97
C HIS A 79 10.29 -18.44 -8.35
N GLY A 80 10.12 -18.90 -9.59
CA GLY A 80 8.85 -19.43 -10.10
C GLY A 80 8.33 -20.61 -9.28
N ASP A 81 9.21 -21.48 -8.77
CA ASP A 81 8.85 -22.66 -7.98
C ASP A 81 8.21 -22.32 -6.60
N ALA A 82 8.25 -21.05 -6.18
CA ALA A 82 7.59 -20.60 -4.96
C ALA A 82 6.11 -20.23 -5.16
N PHE A 83 5.60 -20.38 -6.39
CA PHE A 83 4.23 -20.07 -6.78
C PHE A 83 3.62 -21.28 -7.47
N ASP A 84 2.31 -21.48 -7.32
CA ASP A 84 1.59 -22.57 -8.00
C ASP A 84 1.47 -22.29 -9.50
N THR A 85 1.40 -21.01 -9.87
CA THR A 85 1.18 -20.55 -11.25
C THR A 85 1.86 -19.22 -11.55
N VAL A 86 2.09 -18.93 -12.84
CA VAL A 86 2.59 -17.61 -13.28
C VAL A 86 1.57 -16.51 -12.97
N GLU A 87 0.28 -16.84 -13.00
CA GLU A 87 -0.83 -15.97 -12.64
C GLU A 87 -0.73 -15.48 -11.19
N GLU A 88 -0.43 -16.39 -10.26
CA GLU A 88 -0.19 -16.05 -8.85
C GLU A 88 1.04 -15.14 -8.70
N MET A 89 2.07 -15.37 -9.51
CA MET A 89 3.28 -14.55 -9.53
C MET A 89 3.01 -13.11 -10.02
N PHE A 90 1.99 -12.91 -10.84
CA PHE A 90 1.49 -11.59 -11.28
C PHE A 90 0.50 -10.96 -10.31
N ASP A 91 -0.18 -11.73 -9.47
CA ASP A 91 -1.11 -11.18 -8.48
C ASP A 91 -0.38 -10.15 -7.61
N PRO A 92 -0.83 -8.88 -7.54
CA PRO A 92 -0.09 -7.84 -6.83
C PRO A 92 0.12 -8.14 -5.35
N LEU A 93 -0.81 -8.87 -4.71
CA LEU A 93 -0.68 -9.25 -3.32
C LEU A 93 0.27 -10.44 -3.16
N GLY A 94 0.15 -11.48 -3.98
CA GLY A 94 1.07 -12.64 -4.02
C GLY A 94 2.51 -12.21 -4.29
N ASN A 95 2.72 -11.37 -5.31
CA ASN A 95 4.01 -10.78 -5.66
C ASN A 95 4.62 -10.00 -4.48
N ALA A 96 3.82 -9.16 -3.82
CA ALA A 96 4.27 -8.38 -2.66
C ALA A 96 4.56 -9.25 -1.43
N LEU A 97 3.76 -10.29 -1.17
CA LEU A 97 3.97 -11.21 -0.06
C LEU A 97 5.25 -12.02 -0.24
N TYR A 98 5.48 -12.52 -1.46
CA TYR A 98 6.72 -13.20 -1.82
C TYR A 98 7.93 -12.28 -1.63
N ALA A 99 7.89 -11.08 -2.22
CA ALA A 99 8.97 -10.10 -2.10
C ALA A 99 9.27 -9.76 -0.64
N ALA A 100 8.23 -9.59 0.18
CA ALA A 100 8.38 -9.29 1.60
C ALA A 100 9.04 -10.43 2.38
N ARG A 101 8.70 -11.69 2.09
CA ARG A 101 9.36 -12.84 2.70
C ARG A 101 10.84 -12.88 2.31
N PHE A 102 11.15 -12.77 1.02
CA PHE A 102 12.52 -12.81 0.52
C PHE A 102 13.37 -11.66 1.07
N LEU A 103 12.83 -10.44 1.14
CA LEU A 103 13.51 -9.30 1.76
C LEU A 103 13.78 -9.51 3.24
N SER A 104 12.88 -10.18 3.97
CA SER A 104 13.08 -10.49 5.39
C SER A 104 14.23 -11.47 5.59
N GLU A 105 14.34 -12.50 4.74
CA GLU A 105 15.46 -13.44 4.73
C GLU A 105 16.79 -12.73 4.44
N LEU A 106 16.82 -11.89 3.41
CA LEU A 106 17.99 -11.09 3.06
C LEU A 106 18.36 -10.08 4.16
N HIS A 107 17.37 -9.52 4.86
CA HIS A 107 17.63 -8.66 6.01
C HIS A 107 18.29 -9.44 7.15
N GLY A 108 17.85 -10.68 7.40
CA GLY A 108 18.51 -11.57 8.35
C GLY A 108 19.96 -11.90 7.96
N GLU A 109 20.23 -12.09 6.67
CA GLU A 109 21.57 -12.39 6.14
C GLU A 109 22.51 -11.16 6.17
N PHE A 110 22.03 -9.99 5.74
CA PHE A 110 22.87 -8.81 5.51
C PHE A 110 22.76 -7.72 6.59
N GLY A 111 21.84 -7.85 7.54
CA GLY A 111 21.76 -7.02 8.76
C GLY A 111 21.22 -5.60 8.57
N SER A 112 20.86 -5.18 7.35
CA SER A 112 20.22 -3.89 7.11
C SER A 112 19.33 -3.90 5.88
N TRP A 113 18.28 -3.08 5.87
CA TRP A 113 17.35 -3.00 4.74
C TRP A 113 18.00 -2.48 3.45
N SER A 114 18.97 -1.56 3.54
CA SER A 114 19.74 -1.12 2.37
C SER A 114 20.53 -2.29 1.80
N ALA A 115 21.28 -3.03 2.63
CA ALA A 115 22.04 -4.18 2.14
C ALA A 115 21.13 -5.29 1.58
N ALA A 116 20.00 -5.57 2.24
CA ALA A 116 18.99 -6.51 1.77
C ALA A 116 18.40 -6.09 0.41
N ALA A 117 18.09 -4.81 0.21
CA ALA A 117 17.62 -4.27 -1.07
C ALA A 117 18.66 -4.46 -2.20
N GLY A 118 19.95 -4.21 -1.89
CA GLY A 118 21.03 -4.49 -2.84
C GLY A 118 21.07 -5.97 -3.24
N ALA A 119 21.05 -6.87 -2.25
CA ALA A 119 21.10 -8.31 -2.46
C ALA A 119 19.83 -8.87 -3.13
N PHE A 120 18.68 -8.23 -2.94
CA PHE A 120 17.43 -8.54 -3.62
C PHE A 120 17.57 -8.38 -5.12
N HIS A 121 18.24 -7.31 -5.56
CA HIS A 121 18.50 -7.05 -6.97
C HIS A 121 19.68 -7.87 -7.52
N SER A 122 20.81 -7.91 -6.80
CA SER A 122 21.98 -8.64 -7.23
C SER A 122 22.94 -8.90 -6.07
N ARG A 123 23.56 -10.09 -6.04
CA ARG A 123 24.67 -10.39 -5.12
C ARG A 123 26.04 -9.93 -5.64
N THR A 124 26.10 -9.41 -6.86
CA THR A 124 27.33 -8.80 -7.40
C THR A 124 27.51 -7.39 -6.82
N PRO A 125 28.62 -7.09 -6.13
CA PRO A 125 28.79 -5.85 -5.35
C PRO A 125 28.53 -4.56 -6.14
N GLU A 126 28.97 -4.49 -7.39
CA GLU A 126 28.86 -3.30 -8.23
C GLU A 126 27.40 -2.99 -8.60
N TYR A 127 26.60 -4.02 -8.88
CA TYR A 127 25.18 -3.86 -9.20
C TYR A 127 24.35 -3.60 -7.94
N ALA A 128 24.68 -4.29 -6.84
CA ALA A 128 24.07 -4.04 -5.54
C ALA A 128 24.26 -2.60 -5.07
N ALA A 129 25.47 -2.04 -5.21
CA ALA A 129 25.79 -0.68 -4.77
C ALA A 129 24.94 0.37 -5.49
N ARG A 130 24.85 0.29 -6.82
CA ARG A 130 24.02 1.21 -7.63
C ARG A 130 22.54 1.11 -7.27
N TYR A 131 22.06 -0.11 -7.06
CA TYR A 131 20.68 -0.34 -6.67
C TYR A 131 20.37 0.26 -5.29
N ARG A 132 21.28 0.08 -4.32
CA ARG A 132 21.16 0.63 -2.96
C ARG A 132 21.05 2.14 -2.94
N GLU A 133 21.88 2.84 -3.70
CA GLU A 133 21.83 4.31 -3.78
C GLU A 133 20.45 4.80 -4.23
N ARG A 134 19.87 4.16 -5.26
CA ARG A 134 18.53 4.48 -5.75
C ARG A 134 17.45 4.13 -4.73
N PHE A 135 17.52 2.95 -4.15
CA PHE A 135 16.60 2.49 -3.10
C PHE A 135 16.60 3.45 -1.90
N ASP A 136 17.77 3.81 -1.38
CA ASP A 136 17.91 4.68 -0.21
C ASP A 136 17.38 6.09 -0.50
N THR A 137 17.61 6.60 -1.72
CA THR A 137 17.06 7.89 -2.18
C THR A 137 15.53 7.87 -2.18
N ILE A 138 14.91 6.82 -2.72
CA ILE A 138 13.46 6.68 -2.77
C ILE A 138 12.90 6.51 -1.35
N ARG A 139 13.51 5.64 -0.55
CA ARG A 139 13.05 5.34 0.82
C ARG A 139 13.12 6.56 1.74
N ALA A 140 14.13 7.43 1.59
CA ALA A 140 14.22 8.66 2.36
C ALA A 140 12.97 9.55 2.21
N GLY A 141 12.35 9.56 1.02
CA GLY A 141 11.09 10.27 0.76
C GLY A 141 9.83 9.60 1.34
N LEU A 142 9.95 8.36 1.85
CA LEU A 142 8.85 7.53 2.34
C LEU A 142 8.95 7.24 3.84
N ALA A 143 9.98 7.73 4.54
CA ALA A 143 10.28 7.37 5.93
C ALA A 143 9.13 7.68 6.91
N ALA A 144 8.26 8.64 6.60
CA ALA A 144 7.08 8.96 7.39
C ALA A 144 6.02 7.82 7.43
N GLU A 145 6.08 6.87 6.48
CA GLU A 145 5.10 5.78 6.36
C GLU A 145 5.31 4.66 7.39
N ASP A 146 6.50 4.55 7.97
CA ASP A 146 6.83 3.46 8.92
C ASP A 146 6.11 3.63 10.29
N GLY A 147 5.53 4.80 10.57
CA GLY A 147 4.79 5.10 11.80
C GLY A 147 3.27 5.29 11.63
N ILE A 148 2.74 5.19 10.41
CA ILE A 148 1.31 5.43 10.13
C ILE A 148 0.58 4.08 10.04
N PRO A 149 -0.43 3.80 10.90
CA PRO A 149 -1.26 2.62 10.76
C PRO A 149 -2.00 2.67 9.42
N ASP A 150 -1.75 1.66 8.59
CA ASP A 150 -2.17 1.71 7.20
C ASP A 150 -3.67 1.42 7.05
N ILE A 151 -4.49 2.47 6.87
CA ILE A 151 -5.94 2.37 6.64
C ILE A 151 -6.16 1.84 5.21
N PRO A 152 -6.71 0.61 5.05
CA PRO A 152 -6.73 -0.09 3.76
C PRO A 152 -7.30 0.71 2.59
N ASP A 153 -8.36 1.50 2.82
CA ASP A 153 -9.07 2.24 1.78
C ASP A 153 -8.26 3.42 1.21
N ILE A 154 -7.38 4.03 2.02
CA ILE A 154 -6.56 5.16 1.55
C ILE A 154 -5.51 4.65 0.58
N VAL A 155 -4.86 3.52 0.89
CA VAL A 155 -3.86 2.92 0.01
C VAL A 155 -4.49 2.37 -1.27
N LEU A 156 -5.68 1.80 -1.19
CA LEU A 156 -6.42 1.34 -2.37
C LEU A 156 -6.75 2.52 -3.31
N ALA A 157 -7.29 3.61 -2.76
CA ALA A 157 -7.58 4.81 -3.53
C ALA A 157 -6.33 5.51 -4.09
N LEU A 158 -5.21 5.51 -3.35
CA LEU A 158 -3.94 6.08 -3.81
C LEU A 158 -3.31 5.26 -4.95
N ASN A 159 -3.60 3.96 -5.02
CA ASN A 159 -3.16 3.05 -6.08
C ASN A 159 -4.18 2.90 -7.21
N GLY A 160 -5.21 3.76 -7.26
CA GLY A 160 -6.21 3.77 -8.33
C GLY A 160 -7.27 2.68 -8.26
N GLY A 161 -7.38 1.97 -7.13
CA GLY A 161 -8.49 1.07 -6.86
C GLY A 161 -9.67 1.83 -6.24
N GLU A 162 -10.88 1.50 -6.67
CA GLU A 162 -12.10 2.04 -6.06
C GLU A 162 -12.24 1.53 -4.62
N PRO A 163 -12.35 2.41 -3.61
CA PRO A 163 -12.56 2.00 -2.23
C PRO A 163 -13.91 1.28 -2.10
N VAL A 164 -13.90 0.06 -1.55
CA VAL A 164 -15.12 -0.69 -1.29
C VAL A 164 -15.96 0.07 -0.25
N PRO A 165 -17.24 0.38 -0.51
CA PRO A 165 -18.06 1.15 0.41
C PRO A 165 -18.23 0.38 1.72
N ARG A 166 -17.65 0.91 2.80
CA ARG A 166 -17.81 0.32 4.13
C ARG A 166 -19.23 0.56 4.63
N GLN A 167 -19.96 -0.53 4.91
CA GLN A 167 -21.21 -0.44 5.65
C GLN A 167 -20.90 -0.10 7.11
N ASN A 168 -21.41 1.01 7.61
CA ASN A 168 -21.25 1.39 9.00
C ASN A 168 -22.18 0.54 9.89
N LEU A 169 -21.62 -0.53 10.46
CA LEU A 169 -22.32 -1.45 11.36
C LEU A 169 -22.40 -0.93 12.81
N PHE A 170 -21.90 0.27 13.10
CA PHE A 170 -22.00 0.90 14.42
C PHE A 170 -23.23 1.82 14.47
N PRO A 171 -24.29 1.46 15.21
CA PRO A 171 -25.54 2.23 15.24
C PRO A 171 -25.37 3.68 15.71
N LEU A 172 -24.38 3.93 16.57
CA LEU A 172 -24.09 5.25 17.14
C LEU A 172 -23.39 6.22 16.15
N LEU A 173 -22.89 5.70 15.04
CA LEU A 173 -22.18 6.46 14.00
C LEU A 173 -22.93 6.47 12.68
N GLN A 174 -24.12 5.88 12.63
CA GLN A 174 -25.03 6.03 11.51
C GLN A 174 -25.51 7.49 11.52
N GLY A 175 -25.29 8.20 10.42
CA GLY A 175 -25.76 9.57 10.24
C GLY A 175 -27.28 9.60 10.24
N GLY A 176 -27.86 9.65 11.44
CA GLY A 176 -29.28 9.81 11.67
C GLY A 176 -29.72 11.24 11.34
N GLU A 177 -30.90 11.33 10.74
CA GLU A 177 -31.61 12.54 10.34
C GLU A 177 -31.56 13.65 11.41
N ARG A 178 -31.64 14.91 10.95
CA ARG A 178 -31.69 16.14 11.76
C ARG A 178 -32.49 15.99 13.05
N GLY A 179 -31.81 15.57 14.12
CA GLY A 179 -32.34 15.46 15.48
C GLY A 179 -31.82 16.61 16.33
N ARG A 180 -32.72 17.56 16.60
CA ARG A 180 -32.72 18.62 17.63
C ARG A 180 -31.44 18.79 18.48
N ARG A 181 -30.84 19.98 18.40
CA ARG A 181 -29.78 20.47 19.30
C ARG A 181 -30.16 20.26 20.77
N GLY A 182 -29.45 19.37 21.46
CA GLY A 182 -29.50 19.26 22.92
C GLY A 182 -28.80 20.48 23.54
N SER A 183 -29.57 21.30 24.26
CA SER A 183 -29.06 22.44 25.04
C SER A 183 -28.45 21.93 26.34
N LEU A 184 -27.22 22.36 26.68
CA LEU A 184 -26.51 22.03 27.93
C LEU A 184 -26.81 23.01 29.09
N PHE A 185 -27.93 23.73 29.03
CA PHE A 185 -28.36 24.58 30.14
C PHE A 185 -29.62 24.02 30.80
N PRO A 186 -29.63 23.76 32.11
CA PRO A 186 -30.87 23.53 32.84
C PRO A 186 -31.72 24.80 32.77
N GLY A 187 -32.88 24.70 32.13
CA GLY A 187 -33.82 25.79 31.99
C GLY A 187 -34.47 26.12 33.34
N SER A 188 -34.15 27.29 33.88
CA SER A 188 -34.98 27.97 34.87
C SER A 188 -36.19 28.58 34.16
N ALA A 189 -37.36 28.01 34.40
CA ALA A 189 -38.64 28.56 33.94
C ALA A 189 -38.95 29.90 34.63
N PRO A 190 -39.63 30.84 33.95
CA PRO A 190 -39.99 32.12 34.54
C PRO A 190 -41.35 32.02 35.26
N SER A 191 -41.46 32.60 36.46
CA SER A 191 -42.76 32.99 37.01
C SER A 191 -42.76 34.49 37.28
N SER A 192 -43.34 35.23 36.35
CA SER A 192 -43.74 36.62 36.56
C SER A 192 -45.01 36.66 37.42
N ARG A 193 -44.99 37.38 38.53
CA ARG A 193 -46.18 38.05 39.08
C ARG A 193 -45.76 39.44 39.56
N PRO A 194 -46.36 40.53 39.06
CA PRO A 194 -46.17 41.84 39.64
C PRO A 194 -47.44 42.33 40.40
N LEU A 195 -47.22 43.38 41.20
CA LEU A 195 -48.13 44.44 41.70
C LEU A 195 -48.30 44.58 43.24
N ILE A 196 -47.60 45.59 43.80
CA ILE A 196 -48.01 46.69 44.72
C ILE A 196 -49.43 46.57 45.36
N GLY A 197 -49.74 46.86 46.64
CA GLY A 197 -49.12 47.63 47.75
C GLY A 197 -49.93 47.47 49.08
N PRO A 198 -50.09 48.51 49.95
CA PRO A 198 -49.63 48.67 51.36
C PRO A 198 -50.74 48.47 52.47
N PRO A 199 -50.71 49.09 53.69
CA PRO A 199 -49.85 48.95 54.90
C PRO A 199 -50.62 48.54 56.20
N SER A 200 -49.91 48.44 57.34
CA SER A 200 -50.31 48.84 58.75
C SER A 200 -50.31 47.79 59.88
N GLN A 201 -49.57 48.15 60.95
CA GLN A 201 -49.80 48.05 62.41
C GLN A 201 -49.97 46.67 63.07
N GLU A 202 -49.09 46.31 64.01
CA GLU A 202 -49.17 46.63 65.46
C GLU A 202 -47.79 46.50 66.12
#